data_AF-A0A1E5NGT4-F1
#
_entry.id   AF-A0A1E5NGT4-F1
#
_cell.length_a   1.000
_cell.length_b   1.000
_cell.length_c   1.000
_cell.angle_alpha   90.00
_cell.angle_beta   90.00
_cell.angle_gamma   90.00
#
_symmetry.space_group_name_H-M   'P 1'
#
loop_
_entity.id
_entity.type
_entity.pdbx_description
1 polymer ?
#
loop_
_entity_poly.entity_id
_entity_poly.type
_entity_poly.pdbx_seq_one_letter_code
_entity_poly.pdbx_strand_id
1 'polypeptide(L)'
;MFRKILKVLFIISILSFNLYSQNIFDDFVNIYNRGGKSYNMSGTFTDIKDGKKTINNFDMIVGKDYKLMYLKDNKTLFLANNQGFFVQGEKQLSPLKISGSYVVTGAANMNDLMSINFTDDYKLESIVSDEEVNLVKKNISVTYAKAILKKTSNGYSIDFFDNSGKALKRGIYKISNNAFNDMEFYNLIINKNLSTVCRIETTVPSNYSSSYFRSENMKMLFNLFKD
;
A
#
# COMPACT_ATOMS: atom_id res chain seq x y z
N MET A 1 39.92 12.23 -34.44
CA MET A 1 38.94 13.02 -33.66
C MET A 1 37.59 12.29 -33.50
N PHE A 2 37.02 11.76 -34.59
CA PHE A 2 35.74 11.02 -34.61
C PHE A 2 35.62 9.85 -33.60
N ARG A 3 36.66 9.00 -33.47
CA ARG A 3 36.65 7.85 -32.54
C ARG A 3 36.58 8.23 -31.04
N LYS A 4 37.06 9.43 -30.66
CA LYS A 4 36.95 9.92 -29.27
C LYS A 4 35.54 10.44 -28.97
N ILE A 5 34.92 11.12 -29.94
CA ILE A 5 33.55 11.63 -29.83
C ILE A 5 32.55 10.47 -29.72
N LEU A 6 32.73 9.40 -30.49
CA LEU A 6 31.88 8.21 -30.44
C LEU A 6 31.95 7.50 -29.07
N LYS A 7 33.15 7.40 -28.47
CA LYS A 7 33.32 6.83 -27.11
C LYS A 7 32.64 7.69 -26.04
N VAL A 8 32.71 9.02 -26.16
CA VAL A 8 32.06 9.95 -25.23
C VAL A 8 30.54 9.85 -25.35
N LEU A 9 29.98 9.80 -26.55
CA LEU A 9 28.55 9.61 -26.78
C LEU A 9 28.04 8.25 -26.25
N PHE A 10 28.82 7.18 -26.41
CA PHE A 10 28.48 5.85 -25.89
C PHE A 10 28.51 5.78 -24.35
N ILE A 11 29.47 6.47 -23.72
CA ILE A 11 29.53 6.59 -22.26
C ILE A 11 28.37 7.45 -21.73
N ILE A 12 28.04 8.54 -22.43
CA ILE A 12 26.88 9.39 -22.08
C ILE A 12 25.58 8.60 -22.25
N SER A 13 25.42 7.78 -23.29
CA SER A 13 24.23 6.93 -23.44
C SER A 13 24.15 5.88 -22.33
N ILE A 14 25.24 5.19 -21.97
CA ILE A 14 25.24 4.22 -20.87
C ILE A 14 24.95 4.88 -19.51
N LEU A 15 25.47 6.09 -19.28
CA LEU A 15 25.19 6.87 -18.06
C LEU A 15 23.76 7.39 -18.02
N SER A 16 23.19 7.81 -19.15
CA SER A 16 21.79 8.26 -19.22
C SER A 16 20.80 7.10 -19.13
N PHE A 17 21.11 5.91 -19.63
CA PHE A 17 20.33 4.70 -19.36
C PHE A 17 20.36 4.28 -17.88
N ASN A 18 21.48 4.48 -17.18
CA ASN A 18 21.57 4.23 -15.73
C ASN A 18 20.90 5.31 -14.87
N LEU A 19 20.79 6.57 -15.36
CA LEU A 19 20.16 7.68 -14.64
C LEU A 19 18.65 7.80 -14.89
N TYR A 20 18.12 7.17 -15.94
CA TYR A 20 16.69 7.24 -16.31
C TYR A 20 15.92 5.92 -16.19
N SER A 21 16.55 4.85 -15.73
CA SER A 21 15.81 3.70 -15.19
C SER A 21 15.23 4.11 -13.83
N GLN A 22 14.06 4.75 -13.82
CA GLN A 22 13.23 4.70 -12.62
C GLN A 22 12.93 3.22 -12.38
N ASN A 23 13.56 2.65 -11.36
CA ASN A 23 13.33 1.26 -11.02
C ASN A 23 11.83 1.09 -10.75
N ILE A 24 11.21 0.05 -11.32
CA ILE A 24 9.76 -0.19 -11.20
C ILE A 24 9.25 -0.16 -9.76
N PHE A 25 10.13 -0.46 -8.79
CA PHE A 25 9.82 -0.33 -7.38
C PHE A 25 9.59 1.13 -6.96
N ASP A 26 10.45 2.06 -7.37
CA ASP A 26 10.30 3.48 -7.04
C ASP A 26 9.04 4.07 -7.69
N ASP A 27 8.74 3.68 -8.93
CA ASP A 27 7.50 4.09 -9.61
C ASP A 27 6.26 3.55 -8.87
N PHE A 28 6.25 2.26 -8.53
CA PHE A 28 5.19 1.66 -7.72
C PHE A 28 4.97 2.42 -6.41
N VAL A 29 6.04 2.72 -5.67
CA VAL A 29 5.93 3.44 -4.39
C VAL A 29 5.45 4.87 -4.58
N ASN A 30 5.92 5.57 -5.62
CA ASN A 30 5.49 6.93 -5.91
C ASN A 30 3.98 7.00 -6.22
N ILE A 31 3.47 6.04 -7.00
CA ILE A 31 2.03 5.93 -7.31
C ILE A 31 1.23 5.56 -6.07
N TYR A 32 1.70 4.59 -5.28
CA TYR A 32 1.05 4.16 -4.04
C TYR A 32 0.93 5.30 -3.02
N ASN A 33 2.00 6.08 -2.85
CA ASN A 33 2.04 7.24 -1.96
C ASN A 33 1.44 8.51 -2.59
N ARG A 34 0.95 8.45 -3.84
CA ARG A 34 0.39 9.58 -4.60
C ARG A 34 1.31 10.81 -4.58
N GLY A 35 2.60 10.59 -4.77
CA GLY A 35 3.61 11.64 -4.73
C GLY A 35 3.78 12.33 -3.37
N GLY A 36 3.40 11.67 -2.26
CA GLY A 36 3.58 12.16 -0.90
C GLY A 36 2.61 13.29 -0.48
N LYS A 37 1.58 13.54 -1.27
CA LYS A 37 0.54 14.54 -0.98
C LYS A 37 -0.50 13.99 0.00
N SER A 38 -1.16 14.89 0.71
CA SER A 38 -2.19 14.53 1.69
C SER A 38 -3.60 14.65 1.10
N TYR A 39 -4.45 13.68 1.39
CA TYR A 39 -5.78 13.55 0.81
C TYR A 39 -6.80 13.00 1.81
N ASN A 40 -8.05 13.43 1.66
CA ASN A 40 -9.20 12.69 2.14
C ASN A 40 -9.73 11.85 0.97
N MET A 41 -10.00 10.58 1.22
CA MET A 41 -10.47 9.62 0.24
C MET A 41 -11.71 8.93 0.79
N SER A 42 -12.64 8.55 -0.09
CA SER A 42 -13.73 7.65 0.26
C SER A 42 -13.89 6.58 -0.80
N GLY A 43 -14.48 5.46 -0.42
CA GLY A 43 -14.69 4.36 -1.33
C GLY A 43 -15.26 3.12 -0.67
N THR A 44 -15.06 1.99 -1.34
CA THR A 44 -15.67 0.72 -0.98
C THR A 44 -14.65 -0.42 -0.92
N PHE A 45 -14.85 -1.32 0.03
CA PHE A 45 -14.30 -2.68 0.02
C PHE A 45 -15.40 -3.65 -0.40
N THR A 46 -15.19 -4.41 -1.47
CA THR A 46 -16.06 -5.53 -1.85
C THR A 46 -15.36 -6.83 -1.52
N ASP A 47 -15.78 -7.48 -0.44
CA ASP A 47 -15.33 -8.81 -0.07
C ASP A 47 -16.12 -9.85 -0.87
N ILE A 48 -15.40 -10.78 -1.52
CA ILE A 48 -15.97 -11.80 -2.38
C ILE A 48 -15.62 -13.16 -1.79
N LYS A 49 -16.61 -13.91 -1.33
CA LYS A 49 -16.44 -15.27 -0.80
C LYS A 49 -17.43 -16.22 -1.45
N ASP A 50 -16.93 -17.26 -2.11
CA ASP A 50 -17.78 -18.25 -2.81
C ASP A 50 -18.77 -17.59 -3.79
N GLY A 51 -18.31 -16.53 -4.47
CA GLY A 51 -19.13 -15.72 -5.39
C GLY A 51 -20.08 -14.72 -4.72
N LYS A 52 -20.31 -14.81 -3.40
CA LYS A 52 -21.12 -13.86 -2.64
C LYS A 52 -20.32 -12.59 -2.35
N LYS A 53 -20.97 -11.43 -2.45
CA LYS A 53 -20.35 -10.12 -2.27
C LYS A 53 -20.87 -9.44 -1.02
N THR A 54 -19.97 -8.87 -0.22
CA THR A 54 -20.27 -7.99 0.90
C THR A 54 -19.54 -6.67 0.66
N ILE A 55 -20.26 -5.56 0.71
CA ILE A 55 -19.71 -4.22 0.45
C ILE A 55 -19.60 -3.50 1.78
N ASN A 56 -18.43 -2.95 2.07
CA ASN A 56 -18.19 -2.07 3.21
C ASN A 56 -17.70 -0.71 2.73
N ASN A 57 -18.20 0.37 3.34
CA ASN A 57 -17.80 1.73 2.99
C ASN A 57 -16.68 2.22 3.90
N PHE A 58 -15.74 2.97 3.36
CA PHE A 58 -14.69 3.61 4.14
C PHE A 58 -14.49 5.07 3.77
N ASP A 59 -14.04 5.84 4.75
CA ASP A 59 -13.35 7.10 4.55
C ASP A 59 -11.90 6.95 5.02
N MET A 60 -10.97 7.66 4.40
CA MET A 60 -9.56 7.62 4.73
C MET A 60 -8.93 9.00 4.64
N ILE A 61 -8.08 9.32 5.59
CA ILE A 61 -7.19 10.48 5.55
C ILE A 61 -5.77 9.95 5.42
N VAL A 62 -5.10 10.31 4.35
CA VAL A 62 -3.71 9.93 4.06
C VAL A 62 -2.84 11.16 4.11
N GLY A 63 -1.69 11.05 4.77
CA GLY A 63 -0.60 12.00 4.67
C GLY A 63 0.73 11.27 4.54
N LYS A 64 1.83 12.03 4.57
CA LYS A 64 3.19 11.51 4.38
C LYS A 64 3.55 10.38 5.34
N ASP A 65 3.26 10.56 6.63
CA ASP A 65 3.71 9.68 7.71
C ASP A 65 2.55 9.00 8.45
N TYR A 66 1.33 9.08 7.90
CA TYR A 66 0.15 8.49 8.53
C TYR A 66 -0.93 8.12 7.52
N LYS A 67 -1.73 7.13 7.90
CA LYS A 67 -3.02 6.83 7.28
C LYS A 67 -4.04 6.57 8.38
N LEU A 68 -5.20 7.20 8.29
CA LEU A 68 -6.33 6.97 9.17
C LEU A 68 -7.52 6.53 8.32
N MET A 69 -8.02 5.32 8.56
CA MET A 69 -9.20 4.80 7.88
C MET A 69 -10.35 4.65 8.87
N TYR A 70 -11.52 5.12 8.49
CA TYR A 70 -12.78 4.85 9.16
C TYR A 70 -13.61 3.86 8.34
N LEU A 71 -13.82 2.65 8.89
CA LEU A 71 -14.72 1.67 8.32
C LEU A 71 -16.13 1.91 8.85
N LYS A 72 -17.03 2.38 7.99
CA LYS A 72 -18.33 2.96 8.39
C LYS A 72 -19.24 1.92 9.03
N ASP A 73 -19.33 0.74 8.44
CA ASP A 73 -20.31 -0.29 8.83
C ASP A 73 -20.05 -0.82 10.26
N ASN A 74 -18.76 -0.94 10.63
CA ASN A 74 -18.35 -1.40 11.96
C ASN A 74 -18.02 -0.25 12.92
N LYS A 75 -18.06 1.01 12.45
CA LYS A 75 -17.66 2.21 13.18
C LYS A 75 -16.29 2.06 13.85
N THR A 76 -15.30 1.71 13.05
CA THR A 76 -13.95 1.39 13.51
C THR A 76 -12.91 2.27 12.82
N LEU A 77 -12.02 2.86 13.62
CA LEU A 77 -10.84 3.54 13.13
C LEU A 77 -9.64 2.59 13.09
N PHE A 78 -8.89 2.68 12.01
CA PHE A 78 -7.59 2.07 11.84
C PHE A 78 -6.58 3.19 11.60
N LEU A 79 -5.52 3.24 12.42
CA LEU A 79 -4.44 4.19 12.31
C LEU A 79 -3.14 3.46 12.00
N ALA A 80 -2.44 3.93 10.98
CA ALA A 80 -1.04 3.61 10.72
C ALA A 80 -0.22 4.88 10.83
N ASN A 81 0.85 4.83 11.62
CA ASN A 81 1.83 5.92 11.74
C ASN A 81 3.18 5.35 12.24
N ASN A 82 4.12 6.22 12.56
CA ASN A 82 5.43 5.83 13.09
C ASN A 82 5.39 5.10 14.46
N GLN A 83 4.28 5.14 15.20
CA GLN A 83 4.09 4.37 16.44
C GLN A 83 3.65 2.91 16.16
N GLY A 84 3.27 2.61 14.91
CA GLY A 84 2.79 1.30 14.44
C GLY A 84 1.35 1.34 13.93
N PHE A 85 0.68 0.20 14.03
CA PHE A 85 -0.72 0.04 13.64
C PHE A 85 -1.62 -0.04 14.86
N PHE A 86 -2.77 0.63 14.79
CA PHE A 86 -3.75 0.70 15.87
C PHE A 86 -5.17 0.56 15.33
N VAL A 87 -6.04 0.00 16.15
CA VAL A 87 -7.48 -0.06 15.90
C VAL A 87 -8.23 0.45 17.11
N GLN A 88 -9.30 1.20 16.87
CA GLN A 88 -10.23 1.60 17.92
C GLN A 88 -11.66 1.56 17.36
N GLY A 89 -12.55 0.81 18.01
CA GLY A 89 -13.99 0.89 17.77
C GLY A 89 -14.59 2.11 18.47
N GLU A 90 -15.69 2.67 17.95
CA GLU A 90 -16.30 3.91 18.47
C GLU A 90 -16.60 3.84 19.99
N LYS A 91 -17.00 2.68 20.50
CA LYS A 91 -17.33 2.48 21.92
C LYS A 91 -16.13 2.13 22.80
N GLN A 92 -14.96 1.84 22.23
CA GLN A 92 -13.76 1.53 23.01
C GLN A 92 -13.20 2.79 23.67
N LEU A 93 -12.69 2.62 24.89
CA LEU A 93 -12.08 3.71 25.67
C LEU A 93 -10.70 4.07 25.15
N SER A 94 -9.90 3.08 24.78
CA SER A 94 -8.53 3.24 24.29
C SER A 94 -8.29 2.46 23.00
N PRO A 95 -7.31 2.87 22.18
CA PRO A 95 -6.90 2.13 21.00
C PRO A 95 -6.12 0.87 21.38
N LEU A 96 -6.23 -0.16 20.55
CA LEU A 96 -5.45 -1.39 20.63
C LEU A 96 -4.34 -1.35 19.58
N LYS A 97 -3.10 -1.63 19.99
CA LYS A 97 -1.99 -1.84 19.06
C LYS A 97 -2.12 -3.20 18.39
N ILE A 98 -1.99 -3.23 17.07
CA ILE A 98 -2.16 -4.43 16.24
C ILE A 98 -0.95 -4.64 15.33
N SER A 99 -0.83 -5.84 14.75
CA SER A 99 0.20 -6.14 13.76
C SER A 99 -0.24 -5.70 12.36
N GLY A 100 0.73 -5.55 11.45
CA GLY A 100 0.46 -5.32 10.02
C GLY A 100 -0.32 -6.45 9.34
N SER A 101 -0.32 -7.65 9.94
CA SER A 101 -1.08 -8.80 9.46
C SER A 101 -2.55 -8.82 9.94
N TYR A 102 -2.97 -7.87 10.78
CA TYR A 102 -4.35 -7.81 11.27
C TYR A 102 -5.31 -7.58 10.11
N VAL A 103 -6.32 -8.45 10.00
CA VAL A 103 -7.32 -8.40 8.92
C VAL A 103 -8.26 -7.23 9.17
N VAL A 104 -8.33 -6.31 8.21
CA VAL A 104 -9.25 -5.16 8.25
C VAL A 104 -10.62 -5.58 7.74
N THR A 105 -10.66 -6.23 6.58
CA THR A 105 -11.88 -6.76 5.96
C THR A 105 -11.51 -7.84 4.95
N GLY A 106 -12.37 -8.85 4.77
CA GLY A 106 -12.15 -9.96 3.84
C GLY A 106 -10.72 -10.52 3.83
N ALA A 107 -10.06 -10.42 2.67
CA ALA A 107 -8.67 -10.83 2.48
C ALA A 107 -7.65 -9.71 2.74
N ALA A 108 -8.07 -8.46 2.94
CA ALA A 108 -7.19 -7.30 3.12
C ALA A 108 -6.81 -7.09 4.59
N ASN A 109 -5.54 -6.79 4.83
CA ASN A 109 -4.96 -6.52 6.15
C ASN A 109 -4.37 -5.11 6.22
N MET A 110 -3.88 -4.75 7.41
CA MET A 110 -3.29 -3.45 7.67
C MET A 110 -2.14 -3.11 6.72
N ASN A 111 -1.25 -4.05 6.39
CA ASN A 111 -0.12 -3.74 5.52
C ASN A 111 -0.51 -3.49 4.06
N ASP A 112 -1.55 -4.17 3.54
CA ASP A 112 -1.94 -3.92 2.15
C ASP A 112 -2.54 -2.52 1.98
N LEU A 113 -3.38 -2.13 2.93
CA LEU A 113 -4.19 -0.91 2.86
C LEU A 113 -3.46 0.31 3.44
N MET A 114 -2.73 0.08 4.53
CA MET A 114 -2.25 1.13 5.44
C MET A 114 -0.72 1.15 5.58
N SER A 115 0.05 0.41 4.78
CA SER A 115 1.51 0.62 4.77
C SER A 115 1.79 2.08 4.43
N ILE A 116 2.67 2.71 5.21
CA ILE A 116 3.04 4.11 5.09
C ILE A 116 4.35 4.28 4.32
N ASN A 117 5.18 3.23 4.24
CA ASN A 117 6.42 3.31 3.48
C ASN A 117 6.97 1.95 3.00
N PHE A 118 6.57 1.53 1.80
CA PHE A 118 7.16 0.38 1.12
C PHE A 118 8.68 0.48 0.97
N THR A 119 9.25 1.68 0.81
CA THR A 119 10.71 1.84 0.73
C THR A 119 11.41 1.57 2.05
N ASP A 120 10.76 1.77 3.20
CA ASP A 120 11.34 1.40 4.50
C ASP A 120 11.12 -0.09 4.82
N ASP A 121 10.04 -0.66 4.29
CA ASP A 121 9.72 -2.07 4.48
C ASP A 121 10.61 -2.98 3.63
N TYR A 122 10.91 -2.61 2.38
CA TYR A 122 11.60 -3.46 1.42
C TYR A 122 12.80 -2.80 0.76
N LYS A 123 13.76 -3.64 0.35
CA LYS A 123 14.84 -3.29 -0.58
C LYS A 123 14.80 -4.23 -1.78
N LEU A 124 15.33 -3.75 -2.90
CA LEU A 124 15.59 -4.57 -4.08
C LEU A 124 16.61 -5.67 -3.74
N GLU A 125 16.23 -6.92 -3.96
CA GLU A 125 17.11 -8.10 -3.90
C GLU A 125 17.74 -8.34 -5.26
N SER A 126 16.94 -8.30 -6.33
CA SER A 126 17.42 -8.47 -7.71
C SER A 126 16.46 -7.86 -8.73
N ILE A 127 16.98 -7.45 -9.88
CA ILE A 127 16.20 -7.08 -11.07
C ILE A 127 16.13 -8.31 -11.97
N VAL A 128 14.91 -8.77 -12.28
CA VAL A 128 14.68 -9.94 -13.15
C VAL A 128 14.52 -9.47 -14.59
N SER A 129 13.79 -8.38 -14.81
CA SER A 129 13.60 -7.71 -16.10
C SER A 129 13.19 -6.25 -15.88
N ASP A 130 12.98 -5.49 -16.97
CA ASP A 130 12.43 -4.14 -16.91
C ASP A 130 10.99 -4.07 -16.35
N GLU A 131 10.32 -5.23 -16.22
CA GLU A 131 8.96 -5.35 -15.71
C GLU A 131 8.87 -6.18 -14.43
N GLU A 132 9.98 -6.70 -13.90
CA GLU A 132 9.95 -7.59 -12.72
C GLU A 132 11.17 -7.40 -11.81
N VAL A 133 10.90 -7.24 -10.51
CA VAL A 133 11.93 -7.14 -9.47
C VAL A 133 11.57 -8.00 -8.27
N ASN A 134 12.60 -8.55 -7.63
CA ASN A 134 12.49 -9.23 -6.34
C ASN A 134 12.84 -8.25 -5.23
N LEU A 135 12.03 -8.28 -4.19
CA LEU A 135 12.13 -7.45 -3.00
C LEU A 135 12.35 -8.34 -1.78
N VAL A 136 13.16 -7.88 -0.84
CA VAL A 136 13.37 -8.53 0.46
C VAL A 136 13.13 -7.52 1.57
N LYS A 137 12.53 -7.96 2.68
CA LYS A 137 12.29 -7.06 3.82
C LYS A 137 13.59 -6.49 4.37
N LYS A 138 13.54 -5.22 4.80
CA LYS A 138 14.63 -4.54 5.51
C LYS A 138 14.62 -4.84 7.01
N ASN A 139 13.42 -4.96 7.60
CA ASN A 139 13.22 -5.02 9.04
C ASN A 139 12.39 -6.25 9.45
N ILE A 140 12.62 -6.76 10.66
CA ILE A 140 11.90 -7.94 11.18
C ILE A 140 10.41 -7.68 11.40
N SER A 141 10.00 -6.41 11.57
CA SER A 141 8.61 -5.97 11.76
C SER A 141 7.74 -6.11 10.51
N VAL A 142 8.35 -6.22 9.33
CA VAL A 142 7.64 -6.36 8.05
C VAL A 142 7.03 -7.75 7.97
N THR A 143 5.73 -7.81 7.67
CA THR A 143 4.96 -9.06 7.72
C THR A 143 5.44 -10.11 6.72
N TYR A 144 5.87 -9.70 5.53
CA TYR A 144 6.30 -10.61 4.48
C TYR A 144 7.81 -10.60 4.32
N ALA A 145 8.40 -11.77 4.10
CA ALA A 145 9.84 -11.91 4.00
C ALA A 145 10.37 -11.42 2.66
N LYS A 146 9.68 -11.80 1.59
CA LYS A 146 10.02 -11.47 0.22
C LYS A 146 8.78 -11.03 -0.54
N ALA A 147 8.99 -10.28 -1.61
CA ALA A 147 7.95 -9.98 -2.58
C ALA A 147 8.48 -10.01 -4.00
N ILE A 148 7.64 -10.39 -4.96
CA ILE A 148 7.93 -10.27 -6.39
C ILE A 148 6.98 -9.20 -6.93
N LEU A 149 7.53 -8.08 -7.36
CA LEU A 149 6.77 -6.98 -7.96
C LEU A 149 6.88 -7.06 -9.48
N LYS A 150 5.73 -7.10 -10.16
CA LYS A 150 5.64 -7.13 -11.62
C LYS A 150 4.82 -5.97 -12.14
N LYS A 151 5.31 -5.29 -13.18
CA LYS A 151 4.53 -4.37 -13.99
C LYS A 151 3.59 -5.17 -14.89
N THR A 152 2.41 -4.61 -15.12
CA THR A 152 1.36 -5.20 -15.97
C THR A 152 0.84 -4.12 -16.91
N SER A 153 0.02 -4.48 -17.91
CA SER A 153 -0.50 -3.51 -18.89
C SER A 153 -1.27 -2.35 -18.24
N ASN A 154 -1.92 -2.60 -17.10
CA ASN A 154 -2.84 -1.65 -16.46
C ASN A 154 -2.41 -1.29 -15.02
N GLY A 155 -1.16 -1.55 -14.63
CA GLY A 155 -0.66 -1.26 -13.29
C GLY A 155 0.37 -2.28 -12.82
N TYR A 156 0.23 -2.78 -11.59
CA TYR A 156 1.20 -3.64 -10.95
C TYR A 156 0.55 -4.86 -10.29
N SER A 157 1.32 -5.93 -10.14
CA SER A 157 1.00 -7.05 -9.26
C SER A 157 2.16 -7.32 -8.33
N ILE A 158 1.86 -7.72 -7.09
CA ILE A 158 2.86 -8.10 -6.11
C ILE A 158 2.46 -9.40 -5.43
N ASP A 159 3.37 -10.36 -5.44
CA ASP A 159 3.23 -11.61 -4.71
C ASP A 159 4.11 -11.56 -3.47
N PHE A 160 3.54 -11.85 -2.31
CA PHE A 160 4.23 -11.85 -1.03
C PHE A 160 4.50 -13.27 -0.55
N PHE A 161 5.70 -13.49 0.00
CA PHE A 161 6.19 -14.80 0.40
C PHE A 161 6.71 -14.80 1.84
N ASP A 162 6.66 -15.96 2.49
CA ASP A 162 7.33 -16.19 3.76
C ASP A 162 8.82 -16.52 3.58
N ASN A 163 9.54 -16.74 4.69
CA ASN A 163 10.97 -17.08 4.66
C ASN A 163 11.26 -18.42 3.99
N SER A 164 10.26 -19.32 3.85
CA SER A 164 10.41 -20.60 3.17
C SER A 164 10.19 -20.51 1.65
N GLY A 165 9.78 -19.34 1.15
CA GLY A 165 9.41 -19.13 -0.25
C GLY A 165 7.98 -19.54 -0.58
N LYS A 166 7.13 -19.79 0.42
CA LYS A 166 5.71 -20.07 0.21
C LYS A 166 4.96 -18.79 -0.08
N ALA A 167 4.20 -18.76 -1.17
CA ALA A 167 3.32 -17.65 -1.51
C ALA A 167 2.19 -17.51 -0.49
N LEU A 168 2.09 -16.35 0.14
CA LEU A 168 1.13 -16.02 1.19
C LEU A 168 -0.06 -15.23 0.63
N LYS A 169 0.23 -14.25 -0.23
CA LYS A 169 -0.73 -13.24 -0.64
C LYS A 169 -0.38 -12.65 -2.00
N ARG A 170 -1.41 -12.22 -2.74
CA ARG A 170 -1.26 -11.44 -3.98
C ARG A 170 -2.03 -10.13 -3.86
N GLY A 171 -1.39 -9.04 -4.27
CA GLY A 171 -2.02 -7.75 -4.51
C GLY A 171 -1.99 -7.40 -6.00
N ILE A 172 -3.09 -6.90 -6.53
CA ILE A 172 -3.17 -6.31 -7.88
C ILE A 172 -3.53 -4.84 -7.71
N TYR A 173 -2.75 -3.95 -8.31
CA TYR A 173 -2.88 -2.50 -8.19
C TYR A 173 -3.09 -1.91 -9.57
N LYS A 174 -4.32 -1.51 -9.88
CA LYS A 174 -4.67 -0.95 -11.19
C LYS A 174 -4.55 0.56 -11.17
N ILE A 175 -3.92 1.11 -12.21
CA ILE A 175 -3.73 2.55 -12.35
C ILE A 175 -4.96 3.15 -13.02
N SER A 176 -5.55 4.15 -12.38
CA SER A 176 -6.50 5.07 -12.98
C SER A 176 -6.23 6.47 -12.44
N ASN A 177 -6.34 7.51 -13.28
CA ASN A 177 -6.04 8.89 -12.89
C ASN A 177 -4.65 9.05 -12.20
N ASN A 178 -3.63 8.35 -12.70
CA ASN A 178 -2.24 8.35 -12.18
C ASN A 178 -2.09 7.85 -10.73
N ALA A 179 -3.04 7.09 -10.20
CA ALA A 179 -3.00 6.51 -8.85
C ALA A 179 -3.56 5.09 -8.82
N PHE A 180 -3.30 4.35 -7.75
CA PHE A 180 -3.97 3.08 -7.48
C PHE A 180 -5.36 3.35 -6.86
N ASN A 181 -6.39 3.43 -7.69
CA ASN A 181 -7.78 3.57 -7.21
C ASN A 181 -8.52 2.24 -7.16
N ASP A 182 -8.07 1.22 -7.89
CA ASP A 182 -8.65 -0.11 -7.89
C ASP A 182 -7.57 -1.12 -7.48
N MET A 183 -7.76 -1.75 -6.33
CA MET A 183 -6.83 -2.74 -5.79
C MET A 183 -7.55 -4.04 -5.46
N GLU A 184 -6.89 -5.17 -5.65
CA GLU A 184 -7.45 -6.50 -5.39
C GLU A 184 -6.48 -7.31 -4.53
N PHE A 185 -6.99 -7.93 -3.48
CA PHE A 185 -6.20 -8.68 -2.51
C PHE A 185 -6.71 -10.12 -2.40
N TYR A 186 -5.79 -11.07 -2.48
CA TYR A 186 -6.07 -12.50 -2.48
C TYR A 186 -5.23 -13.20 -1.42
N ASN A 187 -5.87 -13.97 -0.52
CA ASN A 187 -5.15 -14.89 0.36
C ASN A 187 -4.82 -16.18 -0.40
N LEU A 188 -3.54 -16.55 -0.45
CA LEU A 188 -3.09 -17.73 -1.21
C LEU A 188 -2.97 -18.99 -0.36
N ILE A 189 -3.21 -18.90 0.95
CA ILE A 189 -3.02 -20.01 1.90
C ILE A 189 -4.32 -20.39 2.60
N ILE A 190 -4.96 -19.45 3.27
CA ILE A 190 -6.17 -19.67 4.08
C ILE A 190 -7.34 -18.97 3.41
N ASN A 191 -8.50 -19.63 3.36
CA ASN A 191 -9.70 -19.07 2.70
C ASN A 191 -9.40 -18.58 1.28
N LYS A 192 -8.81 -19.44 0.44
CA LYS A 192 -8.40 -19.07 -0.94
C LYS A 192 -9.57 -18.66 -1.84
N ASN A 193 -10.79 -18.98 -1.42
CA ASN A 193 -12.05 -18.57 -2.02
C ASN A 193 -12.50 -17.15 -1.61
N LEU A 194 -11.74 -16.46 -0.76
CA LEU A 194 -11.98 -15.11 -0.30
C LEU A 194 -11.00 -14.13 -0.97
N SER A 195 -11.54 -13.07 -1.57
CA SER A 195 -10.78 -11.92 -2.04
C SER A 195 -11.44 -10.62 -1.60
N THR A 196 -10.70 -9.52 -1.66
CA THR A 196 -11.21 -8.18 -1.38
C THR A 196 -10.82 -7.26 -2.52
N VAL A 197 -11.80 -6.51 -3.05
CA VAL A 197 -11.57 -5.42 -4.00
C VAL A 197 -11.74 -4.09 -3.28
N CYS A 198 -10.72 -3.25 -3.28
CA CYS A 198 -10.76 -1.88 -2.80
C CYS A 198 -10.94 -0.93 -3.99
N ARG A 199 -11.97 -0.09 -3.94
CA ARG A 199 -12.18 0.98 -4.91
C ARG A 199 -12.20 2.33 -4.20
N ILE A 200 -11.34 3.23 -4.63
CA ILE A 200 -11.34 4.65 -4.22
C ILE A 200 -12.22 5.41 -5.20
N GLU A 201 -13.27 6.04 -4.69
CA GLU A 201 -14.29 6.72 -5.48
C GLU A 201 -14.10 8.23 -5.47
N THR A 202 -13.73 8.80 -4.31
CA THR A 202 -13.44 10.22 -4.19
C THR A 202 -12.03 10.45 -3.65
N THR A 203 -11.43 11.55 -4.06
CA THR A 203 -10.15 12.02 -3.54
C THR A 203 -10.16 13.54 -3.55
N VAL A 204 -10.02 14.15 -2.38
CA VAL A 204 -9.92 15.59 -2.22
C VAL A 204 -8.64 15.94 -1.45
N PRO A 205 -7.95 17.04 -1.77
CA PRO A 205 -6.78 17.48 -1.01
C PRO A 205 -7.09 17.62 0.48
N SER A 206 -6.11 17.31 1.32
CA SER A 206 -6.21 17.44 2.76
C SER A 206 -5.07 18.27 3.33
N ASN A 207 -5.38 19.06 4.36
CA ASN A 207 -4.44 19.97 5.01
C ASN A 207 -4.17 19.57 6.48
N TYR A 208 -4.54 18.36 6.89
CA TYR A 208 -4.29 17.92 8.27
C TYR A 208 -2.80 17.68 8.51
N SER A 209 -2.31 18.14 9.68
CA SER A 209 -0.94 17.89 10.13
C SER A 209 -0.78 16.46 10.67
N SER A 210 0.37 15.84 10.42
CA SER A 210 0.71 14.51 10.96
C SER A 210 0.67 14.45 12.49
N SER A 211 0.86 15.58 13.18
CA SER A 211 0.81 15.70 14.64
C SER A 211 -0.53 15.29 15.24
N TYR A 212 -1.63 15.35 14.49
CA TYR A 212 -2.96 14.95 14.97
C TYR A 212 -3.13 13.43 15.03
N PHE A 213 -2.46 12.70 14.12
CA PHE A 213 -2.66 11.27 13.88
C PHE A 213 -1.76 10.43 14.77
N ARG A 214 -2.04 10.50 16.07
CA ARG A 214 -1.34 9.76 17.13
C ARG A 214 -2.31 8.82 17.83
N SER A 215 -1.82 7.68 18.29
CA SER A 215 -2.65 6.65 18.94
C SER A 215 -3.49 7.21 20.10
N GLU A 216 -2.88 8.03 20.95
CA GLU A 216 -3.52 8.72 22.07
C GLU A 216 -4.70 9.63 21.68
N ASN A 217 -4.74 10.11 20.44
CA ASN A 217 -5.79 10.99 19.94
C ASN A 217 -6.92 10.23 19.23
N MET A 218 -6.81 8.91 19.02
CA MET A 218 -7.74 8.16 18.17
C MET A 218 -9.21 8.32 18.56
N LYS A 219 -9.51 8.46 19.86
CA LYS A 219 -10.89 8.72 20.32
C LYS A 219 -11.46 10.03 19.77
N MET A 220 -10.64 11.08 19.71
CA MET A 220 -11.02 12.39 19.17
C MET A 220 -11.10 12.37 17.65
N LEU A 221 -10.26 11.57 16.99
CA LEU A 221 -10.21 11.47 15.52
C LEU A 221 -11.51 10.92 14.91
N PHE A 222 -12.37 10.25 15.67
CA PHE A 222 -13.72 9.88 15.22
C PHE A 222 -14.54 11.09 14.78
N ASN A 223 -14.32 12.26 15.39
CA ASN A 223 -15.07 13.47 15.05
C ASN A 223 -14.72 14.03 13.66
N LEU A 224 -13.64 13.54 13.03
CA LEU A 224 -13.32 13.90 11.63
C LEU A 224 -14.24 13.22 10.61
N PHE A 225 -15.02 12.22 11.04
CA PHE A 225 -15.92 11.42 10.19
C PHE A 225 -17.38 11.49 10.66
N LYS A 226 -17.69 12.41 11.57
CA LYS A 226 -19.06 12.71 11.96
C LYS A 226 -19.53 13.90 11.14
N ASP A 227 -20.67 13.74 10.49
CA ASP A 227 -21.42 14.85 9.91
C ASP A 227 -21.99 15.77 11.01
#